data_AF-A0A0G4P033-F1
#
_entry.id   AF-A0A0G4P033-F1
#
_cell.length_a   1.000
_cell.length_b   1.000
_cell.length_c   1.000
_cell.angle_alpha   90.00
_cell.angle_beta   90.00
_cell.angle_gamma   90.00
#
_symmetry.space_group_name_H-M   'P 1'
#
loop_
_entity.id
_entity.type
_entity.pdbx_description
1 polymer ?
#
loop_
_entity_poly.entity_id
_entity_poly.type
_entity_poly.pdbx_seq_one_letter_code
_entity_poly.pdbx_strand_id
1 'polypeptide(L)'
;MALHQVNPAHYVISHLPPILYTELRVGSGRVIPTEFTPPSPDDTPQSLFPHCPKVTAIDRVHRFIRLNEENRSVEDEFLIYTDATCLDNGKTNARAGCSFVYNDSASGWARFPLEFKGPSGEQYILTVHRAHIRAVIAALRYKDWAADGFSRLVIATDSDYLVEGITDLIREWLHSDWVSTSGEPIKNRDLWERLLGEVEILEEKGISVQFWRIPKELNVKADRHAKHAAFMERHQQFTDLAGTSNDSV
;
A
#
# COMPACT_ATOMS: atom_id res chain seq x y z
N MET A 1 43.32 -24.68 -18.04
CA MET A 1 42.88 -23.70 -19.05
C MET A 1 41.41 -23.41 -18.81
N ALA A 2 41.08 -22.16 -18.50
CA ALA A 2 39.71 -21.73 -18.25
C ALA A 2 38.88 -21.80 -19.54
N LEU A 3 37.70 -22.42 -19.46
CA LEU A 3 36.63 -22.24 -20.44
C LEU A 3 35.50 -21.49 -19.74
N HIS A 4 35.41 -20.20 -20.07
CA HIS A 4 34.24 -19.37 -19.84
C HIS A 4 33.04 -20.04 -20.54
N GLN A 5 32.05 -20.48 -19.78
CA GLN A 5 30.68 -20.60 -20.26
C GLN A 5 29.87 -19.48 -19.61
N VAL A 6 29.74 -18.39 -20.36
CA VAL A 6 28.65 -17.42 -20.18
C VAL A 6 27.39 -18.16 -20.60
N ASN A 7 26.38 -18.26 -19.72
CA ASN A 7 25.06 -18.73 -20.12
C ASN A 7 24.01 -17.64 -19.77
N PRO A 8 23.14 -17.27 -20.73
CA PRO A 8 22.40 -16.03 -20.73
C PRO A 8 21.05 -16.21 -20.04
N ALA A 9 20.82 -15.47 -18.96
CA ALA A 9 19.50 -15.27 -18.39
C ALA A 9 19.07 -13.81 -18.60
N HIS A 10 19.01 -13.39 -19.86
CA HIS A 10 18.09 -12.31 -20.25
C HIS A 10 16.72 -12.96 -20.43
N TYR A 11 16.04 -13.22 -19.32
CA TYR A 11 14.60 -13.48 -19.39
C TYR A 11 13.92 -12.16 -19.72
N VAL A 12 13.20 -12.20 -20.85
CA VAL A 12 12.37 -11.13 -21.38
C VAL A 12 11.39 -10.70 -20.31
N ILE A 13 11.64 -9.51 -19.75
CA ILE A 13 10.63 -8.78 -19.00
C ILE A 13 9.49 -8.52 -19.99
N SER A 14 8.29 -9.02 -19.70
CA SER A 14 7.06 -8.62 -20.37
C SER A 14 6.83 -7.14 -20.08
N HIS A 15 7.51 -6.27 -20.83
CA HIS A 15 7.36 -4.84 -20.76
C HIS A 15 6.03 -4.44 -21.39
N LEU A 16 4.95 -4.56 -20.60
CA LEU A 16 3.91 -3.55 -20.73
C LEU A 16 4.59 -2.19 -20.47
N PRO A 17 4.35 -1.17 -21.31
CA PRO A 17 4.90 0.15 -21.06
C PRO A 17 4.46 0.62 -19.67
N PRO A 18 5.32 1.38 -18.94
CA PRO A 18 4.93 1.94 -17.65
C PRO A 18 3.66 2.78 -17.83
N ILE A 19 2.62 2.48 -17.05
CA ILE A 19 1.33 3.18 -17.08
C ILE A 19 1.60 4.65 -16.76
N LEU A 20 1.23 5.55 -17.67
CA LEU A 20 1.47 6.98 -17.52
C LEU A 20 0.48 7.58 -16.51
N TYR A 21 0.84 8.69 -15.84
CA TYR A 21 -0.07 9.42 -14.93
C TYR A 21 -1.46 9.66 -15.53
N THR A 22 -1.52 10.02 -16.81
CA THR A 22 -2.77 10.33 -17.52
C THR A 22 -3.71 9.13 -17.63
N GLU A 23 -3.17 7.91 -17.49
CA GLU A 23 -3.91 6.66 -17.45
C GLU A 23 -4.27 6.24 -16.01
N LEU A 24 -3.62 6.85 -15.01
CA LEU A 24 -3.91 6.65 -13.60
C LEU A 24 -5.08 7.55 -13.18
N ARG A 25 -6.06 6.97 -12.48
CA ARG A 25 -7.19 7.75 -11.95
C ARG A 25 -6.68 8.75 -10.91
N VAL A 26 -7.01 10.02 -11.14
CA VAL A 26 -6.93 11.10 -10.15
C VAL A 26 -8.21 11.07 -9.34
N GLY A 27 -8.09 10.84 -8.03
CA GLY A 27 -9.23 10.75 -7.14
C GLY A 27 -9.92 12.10 -6.97
N SER A 28 -11.24 12.08 -7.10
CA SER A 28 -12.09 13.25 -6.91
C SER A 28 -12.36 13.58 -5.44
N GLY A 29 -12.14 12.61 -4.55
CA GLY A 29 -12.53 12.71 -3.14
C GLY A 29 -14.02 12.43 -2.90
N ARG A 30 -14.72 11.84 -3.88
CA ARG A 30 -16.13 11.44 -3.72
C ARG A 30 -16.30 10.30 -2.71
N VAL A 31 -15.25 9.50 -2.51
CA VAL A 31 -15.15 8.48 -1.47
C VAL A 31 -13.96 8.84 -0.59
N ILE A 32 -14.23 9.09 0.69
CA ILE A 32 -13.19 9.36 1.69
C ILE A 32 -13.18 8.19 2.68
N PRO A 33 -12.05 7.47 2.83
CA PRO A 33 -11.91 6.42 3.84
C PRO A 33 -12.19 6.92 5.25
N THR A 34 -12.63 6.01 6.12
CA THR A 34 -12.78 6.29 7.57
C THR A 34 -11.69 5.60 8.36
N GLU A 35 -11.47 6.07 9.58
CA GLU A 35 -10.70 5.30 10.55
C GLU A 35 -11.47 4.03 10.95
N PHE A 36 -10.74 2.93 11.13
CA PHE A 36 -11.26 1.69 11.68
C PHE A 36 -11.25 1.79 13.19
N THR A 37 -12.41 1.62 13.82
CA THR A 37 -12.53 1.62 15.29
C THR A 37 -12.65 0.18 15.79
N PRO A 38 -11.65 -0.35 16.52
CA PRO A 38 -11.78 -1.68 17.11
C PRO A 38 -12.89 -1.71 18.18
N PRO A 39 -13.57 -2.85 18.38
CA PRO A 39 -14.59 -2.99 19.42
C PRO A 39 -14.09 -2.69 20.84
N SER A 40 -12.83 -3.06 21.13
CA SER A 40 -12.15 -2.78 22.39
C SER A 40 -10.84 -2.01 22.16
N PRO A 41 -10.47 -1.06 23.04
CA PRO A 41 -9.15 -0.41 23.01
C PRO A 41 -7.96 -1.37 23.11
N ASP A 42 -8.14 -2.53 23.73
CA ASP A 42 -7.10 -3.55 23.88
C ASP A 42 -7.00 -4.49 22.67
N ASP A 43 -7.92 -4.37 21.71
CA ASP A 43 -7.89 -5.21 20.52
C ASP A 43 -6.67 -4.89 19.65
N THR A 44 -6.08 -5.95 19.12
CA THR A 44 -4.91 -5.88 18.25
C THR A 44 -5.29 -6.36 16.85
N PRO A 45 -4.55 -5.96 15.81
CA PRO A 45 -4.67 -6.56 14.49
C PRO A 45 -4.62 -8.09 14.52
N GLN A 46 -3.77 -8.68 15.36
CA GLN A 46 -3.66 -10.13 15.50
C GLN A 46 -4.88 -10.79 16.16
N SER A 47 -5.50 -10.15 17.15
CA SER A 47 -6.70 -10.69 17.81
C SER A 47 -7.93 -10.60 16.91
N LEU A 48 -8.04 -9.52 16.14
CA LEU A 48 -9.20 -9.23 15.31
C LEU A 48 -9.12 -9.83 13.90
N PHE A 49 -7.92 -9.84 13.32
CA PHE A 49 -7.63 -10.30 11.97
C PHE A 49 -6.54 -11.38 12.00
N PRO A 50 -6.79 -12.54 12.64
CA PRO A 50 -5.83 -13.63 12.64
C PRO A 50 -5.56 -14.12 11.21
N HIS A 51 -4.38 -14.70 11.02
CA HIS A 51 -4.04 -15.36 9.77
C HIS A 51 -4.82 -16.67 9.61
N CYS A 52 -5.82 -16.68 8.75
CA CYS A 52 -6.65 -17.87 8.50
C CYS A 52 -7.03 -18.00 7.01
N PRO A 53 -7.41 -19.22 6.57
CA PRO A 53 -7.78 -19.45 5.18
C PRO A 53 -9.23 -19.03 4.88
N LYS A 54 -9.46 -18.44 3.71
CA LYS A 54 -10.77 -18.26 3.07
C LYS A 54 -10.85 -19.11 1.81
N VAL A 55 -11.98 -19.77 1.62
CA VAL A 55 -12.30 -20.41 0.33
C VAL A 55 -12.98 -19.36 -0.53
N THR A 56 -12.31 -18.92 -1.60
CA THR A 56 -12.89 -18.03 -2.62
C THR A 56 -13.54 -18.86 -3.72
N ALA A 57 -14.16 -18.20 -4.71
CA ALA A 57 -14.73 -18.88 -5.86
C ALA A 57 -13.68 -19.66 -6.69
N ILE A 58 -12.40 -19.26 -6.59
CA ILE A 58 -11.31 -19.75 -7.43
C ILE A 58 -10.21 -20.50 -6.68
N ASP A 59 -9.96 -20.19 -5.40
CA ASP A 59 -8.88 -20.84 -4.62
C ASP A 59 -9.05 -20.68 -3.09
N ARG A 60 -8.25 -21.42 -2.31
CA ARG A 60 -8.10 -21.23 -0.87
C ARG A 60 -7.01 -20.21 -0.58
N VAL A 61 -7.39 -18.96 -0.34
CA VAL A 61 -6.45 -17.88 -0.03
C VAL A 61 -6.23 -17.75 1.48
N HIS A 62 -4.98 -17.53 1.88
CA HIS A 62 -4.65 -17.22 3.27
C HIS A 62 -4.51 -15.70 3.44
N ARG A 63 -5.23 -15.11 4.40
CA ARG A 63 -5.28 -13.66 4.66
C ARG A 63 -5.42 -13.39 6.17
N PHE A 64 -5.28 -12.13 6.56
CA PHE A 64 -5.69 -11.64 7.87
C PHE A 64 -7.19 -11.32 7.81
N ILE A 65 -8.05 -12.25 8.24
CA ILE A 65 -9.50 -12.16 8.03
C ILE A 65 -10.17 -11.79 9.34
N ARG A 66 -11.14 -10.89 9.29
CA ARG A 66 -11.90 -10.48 10.47
C ARG A 66 -12.72 -11.63 11.02
N LEU A 67 -12.58 -11.87 12.32
CA LEU A 67 -13.46 -12.79 13.06
C LEU A 67 -14.38 -12.04 14.03
N ASN A 68 -15.56 -12.62 14.30
CA ASN A 68 -16.41 -12.21 15.42
C ASN A 68 -16.01 -12.94 16.71
N GLU A 69 -16.71 -12.63 17.81
CA GLU A 69 -16.52 -13.26 19.11
C GLU A 69 -16.72 -14.79 19.09
N GLU A 70 -17.44 -15.32 18.10
CA GLU A 70 -17.64 -16.76 17.90
C GLU A 70 -16.59 -17.41 16.96
N ASN A 71 -15.50 -16.69 16.64
CA ASN A 71 -14.46 -17.10 15.68
C ASN A 71 -14.97 -17.41 14.26
N ARG A 72 -16.06 -16.76 13.84
CA ARG A 72 -16.59 -16.85 12.47
C ARG A 72 -16.19 -15.62 11.67
N SER A 73 -15.94 -15.82 10.38
CA SER A 73 -15.65 -14.72 9.44
C SER A 73 -16.78 -13.70 9.44
N VAL A 74 -16.45 -12.42 9.59
CA VAL A 74 -17.41 -11.31 9.57
C VAL A 74 -17.28 -10.58 8.24
N GLU A 75 -18.41 -10.35 7.57
CA GLU A 75 -18.60 -9.39 6.46
C GLU A 75 -17.48 -9.37 5.41
N ASP A 76 -16.84 -10.52 5.18
CA ASP A 76 -15.72 -10.66 4.28
C ASP A 76 -14.73 -9.49 4.36
N GLU A 77 -14.27 -9.19 5.58
CA GLU A 77 -13.27 -8.16 5.83
C GLU A 77 -11.87 -8.74 5.97
N PHE A 78 -10.87 -8.00 5.49
CA PHE A 78 -9.47 -8.40 5.63
C PHE A 78 -8.56 -7.21 5.90
N LEU A 79 -7.38 -7.51 6.44
CA LEU A 79 -6.39 -6.53 6.85
C LEU A 79 -5.11 -6.65 6.04
N ILE A 80 -4.52 -5.51 5.68
CA ILE A 80 -3.16 -5.39 5.15
C ILE A 80 -2.37 -4.46 6.06
N TYR A 81 -1.21 -4.91 6.54
CA TYR A 81 -0.25 -4.04 7.19
C TYR A 81 0.55 -3.28 6.15
N THR A 82 0.79 -2.00 6.38
CA THR A 82 1.67 -1.18 5.54
C THR A 82 2.69 -0.48 6.40
N ASP A 83 3.91 -0.35 5.88
CA ASP A 83 4.93 0.45 6.54
C ASP A 83 5.93 1.04 5.54
N ALA A 84 6.63 2.07 5.98
CA ALA A 84 7.67 2.75 5.26
C ALA A 84 8.82 3.21 6.16
N THR A 85 9.99 3.38 5.55
CA THR A 85 11.13 4.01 6.21
C THR A 85 11.80 5.00 5.28
N CYS A 86 12.54 5.96 5.84
CA CYS A 86 13.43 6.83 5.07
C CYS A 86 14.69 7.16 5.87
N LEU A 87 15.83 6.62 5.42
CA LEU A 87 17.15 7.05 5.86
C LEU A 87 17.44 8.43 5.30
N ASP A 88 18.04 9.31 6.10
CA ASP A 88 18.33 10.70 5.73
C ASP A 88 17.10 11.45 5.17
N ASN A 89 15.95 11.27 5.86
CA ASN A 89 14.65 11.84 5.49
C ASN A 89 14.74 13.31 5.04
N GLY A 90 14.32 13.58 3.80
CA GLY A 90 14.30 14.93 3.23
C GLY A 90 15.65 15.44 2.68
N LYS A 91 16.73 14.66 2.76
CA LYS A 91 18.07 15.06 2.29
C LYS A 91 18.39 14.48 0.90
N THR A 92 19.45 14.98 0.29
CA THR A 92 19.91 14.57 -1.05
C THR A 92 20.34 13.10 -1.14
N ASN A 93 20.87 12.53 -0.06
CA ASN A 93 21.29 11.14 0.02
C ASN A 93 20.21 10.20 0.58
N ALA A 94 18.96 10.67 0.68
CA ALA A 94 17.86 9.92 1.25
C ALA A 94 17.66 8.57 0.55
N ARG A 95 17.31 7.56 1.34
CA ARG A 95 16.92 6.23 0.89
C ARG A 95 15.64 5.81 1.60
N ALA A 96 14.56 5.63 0.85
CA ALA A 96 13.27 5.26 1.39
C ALA A 96 12.82 3.90 0.88
N GLY A 97 12.18 3.14 1.75
CA GLY A 97 11.62 1.83 1.46
C GLY A 97 10.16 1.79 1.83
N CYS A 98 9.37 1.10 1.01
CA CYS A 98 7.94 0.89 1.18
C CYS A 98 7.69 -0.61 1.32
N SER A 99 6.67 -0.98 2.08
CA SER A 99 6.26 -2.38 2.20
C SER A 99 4.81 -2.54 2.61
N PHE A 100 4.27 -3.72 2.32
CA PHE A 100 3.02 -4.16 2.90
C PHE A 100 3.01 -5.68 3.10
N VAL A 101 2.16 -6.15 4.02
CA VAL A 101 1.98 -7.55 4.39
C VAL A 101 0.49 -7.86 4.37
N TYR A 102 0.09 -8.78 3.50
CA TYR A 102 -1.32 -9.15 3.27
C TYR A 102 -1.66 -10.55 3.77
N ASN A 103 -0.67 -11.33 4.22
CA ASN A 103 -0.84 -12.55 5.03
C ASN A 103 0.48 -12.93 5.75
N ASP A 104 0.43 -13.90 6.65
CA ASP A 104 1.61 -14.25 7.46
C ASP A 104 2.54 -15.30 6.82
N SER A 105 2.24 -15.80 5.63
CA SER A 105 3.12 -16.73 4.93
C SER A 105 4.48 -16.11 4.55
N ALA A 106 5.42 -16.97 4.13
CA ALA A 106 6.76 -16.57 3.69
C ALA A 106 6.75 -15.64 2.45
N SER A 107 5.67 -15.64 1.67
CA SER A 107 5.47 -14.80 0.47
C SER A 107 4.33 -13.78 0.62
N GLY A 108 3.75 -13.65 1.83
CA GLY A 108 2.61 -12.80 2.13
C GLY A 108 2.89 -11.30 2.23
N TRP A 109 3.89 -10.81 1.50
CA TRP A 109 4.37 -9.44 1.59
C TRP A 109 4.92 -8.97 0.24
N ALA A 110 4.99 -7.65 0.07
CA ALA A 110 5.81 -7.04 -0.97
C ALA A 110 6.59 -5.86 -0.38
N ARG A 111 7.73 -5.55 -1.00
CA ARG A 111 8.60 -4.46 -0.58
C ARG A 111 9.33 -3.89 -1.79
N PHE A 112 9.58 -2.59 -1.77
CA PHE A 112 10.20 -1.89 -2.88
C PHE A 112 10.74 -0.53 -2.42
N PRO A 113 11.83 -0.04 -3.00
CA PRO A 113 12.30 1.31 -2.68
C PRO A 113 11.34 2.37 -3.24
N LEU A 114 11.20 3.49 -2.53
CA LEU A 114 10.47 4.65 -3.05
C LEU A 114 11.18 5.19 -4.30
N GLU A 115 10.40 5.46 -5.34
CA GLU A 115 10.88 5.91 -6.64
C GLU A 115 11.23 7.40 -6.63
N PHE A 116 12.13 7.83 -7.52
CA PHE A 116 12.50 9.25 -7.65
C PHE A 116 11.38 10.09 -8.27
N LYS A 117 10.72 9.52 -9.28
CA LYS A 117 9.60 10.16 -9.96
C LYS A 117 8.28 9.65 -9.41
N GLY A 118 7.45 10.59 -8.98
CA GLY A 118 6.09 10.30 -8.53
C GLY A 118 5.17 9.90 -9.69
N PRO A 119 3.88 9.65 -9.41
CA PRO A 119 2.89 9.32 -10.43
C PRO A 119 2.86 10.31 -11.57
N SER A 120 3.03 11.62 -11.30
CA SER A 120 3.06 12.71 -12.29
C SER A 120 4.28 12.73 -13.22
N GLY A 121 5.28 11.88 -12.97
CA GLY A 121 6.55 11.87 -13.68
C GLY A 121 7.55 12.94 -13.19
N GLU A 122 7.13 13.82 -12.28
CA GLU A 122 8.00 14.80 -11.61
C GLU A 122 8.90 14.13 -10.59
N GLN A 123 10.10 14.69 -10.39
CA GLN A 123 11.05 14.20 -9.39
C GLN A 123 10.79 14.87 -8.03
N TYR A 124 10.79 14.06 -6.97
CA TYR A 124 10.54 14.54 -5.61
C TYR A 124 11.68 14.17 -4.65
N ILE A 125 11.79 14.94 -3.57
CA ILE A 125 12.63 14.60 -2.44
C ILE A 125 12.01 13.40 -1.71
N LEU A 126 12.84 12.39 -1.42
CA LEU A 126 12.41 11.19 -0.73
C LEU A 126 12.14 11.55 0.74
N THR A 127 10.94 11.20 1.19
CA THR A 127 10.54 11.35 2.59
C THR A 127 9.78 10.11 3.06
N VAL A 128 9.78 9.90 4.37
CA VAL A 128 9.00 8.81 4.99
C VAL A 128 7.50 8.97 4.73
N HIS A 129 7.00 10.21 4.71
CA HIS A 129 5.60 10.52 4.39
C HIS A 129 5.21 10.08 2.98
N ARG A 130 6.05 10.38 1.97
CA ARG A 130 5.83 9.89 0.60
C ARG A 130 5.83 8.37 0.54
N ALA A 131 6.75 7.74 1.26
CA ALA A 131 6.88 6.30 1.28
C ALA A 131 5.67 5.61 1.93
N HIS A 132 5.08 6.17 3.00
CA HIS A 132 3.85 5.62 3.58
C HIS A 132 2.67 5.66 2.61
N ILE A 133 2.38 6.80 1.97
CA ILE A 133 1.28 6.90 1.00
C ILE A 133 1.52 5.93 -0.16
N ARG A 134 2.76 5.87 -0.65
CA ARG A 134 3.16 4.98 -1.74
C ARG A 134 3.00 3.50 -1.39
N ALA A 135 3.29 3.09 -0.16
CA ALA A 135 3.11 1.73 0.33
C ALA A 135 1.64 1.29 0.27
N VAL A 136 0.72 2.18 0.67
CA VAL A 136 -0.73 1.91 0.58
C VAL A 136 -1.17 1.80 -0.87
N ILE A 137 -0.77 2.74 -1.74
CA ILE A 137 -1.11 2.66 -3.17
C ILE A 137 -0.63 1.34 -3.78
N ALA A 138 0.57 0.89 -3.43
CA ALA A 138 1.07 -0.41 -3.87
C ALA A 138 0.21 -1.56 -3.37
N ALA A 139 -0.17 -1.54 -2.10
CA ALA A 139 -1.04 -2.56 -1.50
C ALA A 139 -2.39 -2.62 -2.22
N LEU A 140 -3.07 -1.50 -2.42
CA LEU A 140 -4.37 -1.44 -3.08
C LEU A 140 -4.32 -1.95 -4.53
N ARG A 141 -3.18 -1.79 -5.21
CA ARG A 141 -2.98 -2.17 -6.61
C ARG A 141 -2.38 -3.56 -6.82
N TYR A 142 -1.92 -4.20 -5.77
CA TYR A 142 -1.09 -5.40 -5.89
C TYR A 142 -1.82 -6.59 -6.52
N LYS A 143 -3.11 -6.74 -6.22
CA LYS A 143 -3.98 -7.81 -6.70
C LYS A 143 -5.40 -7.28 -6.89
N ASP A 144 -6.22 -8.04 -7.61
CA ASP A 144 -7.66 -7.77 -7.65
C ASP A 144 -8.32 -8.28 -6.36
N TRP A 145 -8.29 -7.46 -5.31
CA TRP A 145 -8.81 -7.83 -4.00
C TRP A 145 -10.30 -8.18 -4.02
N ALA A 146 -11.07 -7.64 -4.97
CA ALA A 146 -12.49 -7.96 -5.14
C ALA A 146 -12.70 -9.41 -5.61
N ALA A 147 -11.74 -9.97 -6.35
CA ALA A 147 -11.79 -11.36 -6.80
C ALA A 147 -11.64 -12.36 -5.64
N ASP A 148 -11.02 -11.95 -4.52
CA ASP A 148 -10.94 -12.76 -3.30
C ASP A 148 -12.28 -12.77 -2.50
N GLY A 149 -13.29 -12.02 -2.98
CA GLY A 149 -14.62 -11.96 -2.39
C GLY A 149 -14.66 -11.19 -1.07
N PHE A 150 -13.78 -10.21 -0.86
CA PHE A 150 -13.83 -9.32 0.29
C PHE A 150 -14.66 -8.06 -0.02
N SER A 151 -15.35 -7.51 0.98
CA SER A 151 -16.14 -6.26 0.89
C SER A 151 -15.56 -5.11 1.69
N ARG A 152 -14.61 -5.38 2.59
CA ARG A 152 -13.89 -4.35 3.34
C ARG A 152 -12.41 -4.68 3.46
N LEU A 153 -11.58 -3.68 3.16
CA LEU A 153 -10.14 -3.72 3.38
C LEU A 153 -9.76 -2.74 4.50
N VAL A 154 -9.09 -3.25 5.53
CA VAL A 154 -8.51 -2.46 6.62
C VAL A 154 -7.02 -2.33 6.41
N ILE A 155 -6.53 -1.10 6.28
CA ILE A 155 -5.11 -0.77 6.18
C ILE A 155 -4.58 -0.46 7.58
N ALA A 156 -3.78 -1.36 8.14
CA ALA A 156 -3.09 -1.13 9.40
C ALA A 156 -1.73 -0.46 9.17
N THR A 157 -1.46 0.62 9.90
CA THR A 157 -0.20 1.38 9.80
C THR A 157 0.09 2.12 11.09
N ASP A 158 1.36 2.37 11.39
CA ASP A 158 1.84 3.19 12.50
C ASP A 158 2.11 4.66 12.08
N SER A 159 1.65 5.07 10.89
CA SER A 159 1.81 6.42 10.38
C SER A 159 0.60 7.32 10.68
N ASP A 160 0.72 8.15 11.71
CA ASP A 160 -0.27 9.18 12.04
C ASP A 160 -0.56 10.11 10.84
N TYR A 161 0.51 10.55 10.16
CA TYR A 161 0.41 11.41 8.97
C TYR A 161 -0.46 10.80 7.87
N LEU A 162 -0.35 9.49 7.66
CA LEU A 162 -1.12 8.79 6.63
C LEU A 162 -2.60 8.70 7.03
N VAL A 163 -2.87 8.24 8.27
CA VAL A 163 -4.23 8.03 8.76
C VAL A 163 -4.97 9.36 8.83
N GLU A 164 -4.46 10.33 9.59
CA GLU A 164 -5.08 11.66 9.72
C GLU A 164 -5.20 12.38 8.38
N GLY A 165 -4.19 12.22 7.52
CA GLY A 165 -4.19 12.78 6.17
C GLY A 165 -5.37 12.30 5.33
N ILE A 166 -5.59 10.97 5.25
CA ILE A 166 -6.63 10.39 4.37
C ILE A 166 -8.03 10.39 4.99
N THR A 167 -8.16 10.31 6.31
CA THR A 167 -9.45 10.22 6.98
C THR A 167 -10.05 11.58 7.29
N ASP A 168 -9.22 12.60 7.51
CA ASP A 168 -9.66 13.91 8.03
C ASP A 168 -9.23 15.06 7.12
N LEU A 169 -7.91 15.30 6.99
CA LEU A 169 -7.37 16.51 6.36
C LEU A 169 -7.64 16.61 4.86
N ILE A 170 -7.81 15.46 4.19
CA ILE A 170 -8.08 15.41 2.74
C ILE A 170 -9.31 16.23 2.34
N ARG A 171 -10.33 16.30 3.20
CA ARG A 171 -11.56 17.07 2.92
C ARG A 171 -11.25 18.56 2.83
N GLU A 172 -10.43 19.06 3.75
CA GLU A 172 -10.00 20.47 3.78
C GLU A 172 -9.07 20.79 2.61
N TRP A 173 -8.14 19.88 2.28
CA TRP A 173 -7.24 20.05 1.15
C TRP A 173 -8.00 20.10 -0.18
N LEU A 174 -8.99 19.21 -0.38
CA LEU A 174 -9.85 19.24 -1.56
C LEU A 174 -10.69 20.52 -1.63
N HIS A 175 -11.24 20.98 -0.49
CA HIS A 175 -12.00 22.22 -0.43
C HIS A 175 -11.16 23.47 -0.74
N SER A 176 -9.88 23.43 -0.39
CA SER A 176 -8.94 24.55 -0.54
C SER A 176 -8.05 24.42 -1.78
N ASP A 177 -8.46 23.63 -2.78
CA ASP A 177 -7.71 23.38 -4.03
C ASP A 177 -6.24 22.98 -3.81
N TRP A 178 -5.98 22.22 -2.75
CA TRP A 178 -4.65 21.77 -2.30
C TRP A 178 -3.70 22.91 -1.94
N VAL A 179 -4.23 24.01 -1.41
CA VAL A 179 -3.46 25.13 -0.88
C VAL A 179 -3.68 25.20 0.64
N SER A 180 -2.58 25.32 1.39
CA SER A 180 -2.64 25.48 2.84
C SER A 180 -3.15 26.86 3.25
N THR A 181 -3.47 27.03 4.53
CA THR A 181 -3.82 28.34 5.11
C THR A 181 -2.71 29.39 4.98
N SER A 182 -1.46 28.96 4.78
CA SER A 182 -0.31 29.85 4.52
C SER A 182 -0.10 30.16 3.04
N GLY A 183 -0.99 29.69 2.15
CA GLY A 183 -0.87 29.89 0.70
C GLY A 183 0.11 28.95 -0.01
N GLU A 184 0.62 27.93 0.69
CA GLU A 184 1.61 26.99 0.15
C GLU A 184 0.93 25.74 -0.40
N PRO A 185 1.42 25.14 -1.51
CA PRO A 185 0.90 23.88 -1.99
C PRO A 185 1.02 22.76 -0.95
N ILE A 186 -0.05 21.97 -0.79
CA ILE A 186 -0.04 20.79 0.08
C ILE A 186 0.96 19.76 -0.47
N LYS A 187 1.86 19.31 0.40
CA LYS A 187 2.89 18.33 0.06
C LYS A 187 2.26 16.99 -0.32
N ASN A 188 2.90 16.30 -1.28
CA ASN A 188 2.54 14.94 -1.71
C ASN A 188 1.14 14.83 -2.34
N ARG A 189 0.58 15.95 -2.84
CA ARG A 189 -0.68 15.99 -3.58
C ARG A 189 -0.75 14.90 -4.65
N ASP A 190 0.33 14.70 -5.42
CA ASP A 190 0.43 13.69 -6.48
C ASP A 190 0.11 12.27 -5.99
N LEU A 191 0.58 11.91 -4.80
CA LEU A 191 0.31 10.61 -4.18
C LEU A 191 -1.07 10.58 -3.49
N TRP A 192 -1.51 11.68 -2.88
CA TRP A 192 -2.82 11.73 -2.25
C TRP A 192 -3.97 11.62 -3.26
N GLU A 193 -3.91 12.38 -4.35
CA GLU A 193 -4.84 12.26 -5.48
C GLU A 193 -4.84 10.84 -6.03
N ARG A 194 -3.67 10.20 -6.09
CA ARG A 194 -3.56 8.81 -6.54
C ARG A 194 -4.20 7.83 -5.57
N LEU A 195 -3.96 7.98 -4.26
CA LEU A 195 -4.55 7.14 -3.22
C LEU A 195 -6.08 7.24 -3.23
N LEU A 196 -6.64 8.46 -3.33
CA LEU A 196 -8.09 8.66 -3.48
C LEU A 196 -8.64 7.96 -4.74
N GLY A 197 -7.92 8.02 -5.85
CA GLY A 197 -8.31 7.34 -7.09
C GLY A 197 -8.43 5.81 -6.90
N GLU A 198 -7.50 5.21 -6.17
CA GLU A 198 -7.55 3.76 -5.87
C GLU A 198 -8.65 3.39 -4.89
N VAL A 199 -8.92 4.22 -3.88
CA VAL A 199 -10.06 4.03 -2.97
C VAL A 199 -11.37 4.07 -3.76
N GLU A 200 -11.51 5.05 -4.67
CA GLU A 200 -12.70 5.19 -5.52
C GLU A 200 -12.89 4.01 -6.50
N ILE A 201 -11.79 3.42 -7.00
CA ILE A 201 -11.83 2.20 -7.83
C ILE A 201 -12.27 1.00 -7.00
N LEU A 202 -11.77 0.85 -5.78
CA LEU A 202 -12.14 -0.25 -4.90
C LEU A 202 -13.62 -0.14 -4.48
N GLU A 203 -14.10 1.06 -4.18
CA GLU A 203 -15.52 1.28 -3.88
C GLU A 203 -16.42 0.90 -5.07
N GLU A 204 -16.05 1.25 -6.31
CA GLU A 204 -16.77 0.82 -7.52
C GLU A 204 -16.80 -0.71 -7.68
N LYS A 205 -15.79 -1.41 -7.14
CA LYS A 205 -15.73 -2.88 -7.09
C LYS A 205 -16.43 -3.48 -5.87
N GLY A 206 -17.04 -2.66 -5.02
CA GLY A 206 -17.72 -3.10 -3.80
C GLY A 206 -16.81 -3.34 -2.60
N ILE A 207 -15.57 -2.81 -2.62
CA ILE A 207 -14.65 -2.84 -1.48
C ILE A 207 -14.55 -1.46 -0.84
N SER A 208 -15.06 -1.36 0.38
CA SER A 208 -14.80 -0.19 1.23
C SER A 208 -13.39 -0.26 1.85
N VAL A 209 -12.73 0.88 2.02
CA VAL A 209 -11.39 0.96 2.61
C VAL A 209 -11.44 1.74 3.93
N GLN A 210 -10.83 1.19 4.97
CA GLN A 210 -10.65 1.86 6.26
C GLN A 210 -9.19 1.83 6.69
N PHE A 211 -8.80 2.78 7.54
CA PHE A 211 -7.44 2.91 8.05
C PHE A 211 -7.40 2.68 9.54
N TRP A 212 -6.50 1.83 10.01
CA TRP A 212 -6.30 1.58 11.44
C TRP A 212 -4.91 2.05 11.86
N ARG A 213 -4.87 3.07 12.71
CA ARG A 213 -3.65 3.46 13.41
C ARG A 213 -3.29 2.43 14.47
N ILE A 214 -2.12 1.82 14.35
CA ILE A 214 -1.63 0.78 15.27
C ILE A 214 -0.30 1.18 15.91
N PRO A 215 0.02 0.73 17.13
CA PRO A 215 1.36 0.87 17.69
C PRO A 215 2.41 0.20 16.79
N LYS A 216 3.57 0.83 16.63
CA LYS A 216 4.69 0.32 15.81
C LYS A 216 5.13 -1.09 16.21
N GLU A 217 4.99 -1.45 17.48
CA GLU A 217 5.33 -2.77 18.03
C GLU A 217 4.45 -3.89 17.42
N LEU A 218 3.26 -3.54 16.91
CA LEU A 218 2.37 -4.46 16.22
C LEU A 218 2.65 -4.53 14.70
N ASN A 219 3.48 -3.63 14.16
CA ASN A 219 3.79 -3.50 12.73
C ASN A 219 5.19 -4.04 12.32
N VAL A 220 5.82 -4.84 13.18
CA VAL A 220 7.25 -5.24 13.06
C VAL A 220 7.59 -5.93 11.73
N LYS A 221 6.68 -6.72 11.16
CA LYS A 221 6.95 -7.44 9.90
C LYS A 221 7.04 -6.46 8.73
N ALA A 222 6.11 -5.52 8.62
CA ALA A 222 6.14 -4.50 7.58
C ALA A 222 7.39 -3.60 7.76
N ASP A 223 7.68 -3.15 8.98
CA ASP A 223 8.89 -2.35 9.27
C ASP A 223 10.19 -3.02 8.83
N ARG A 224 10.34 -4.33 9.10
CA ARG A 224 11.49 -5.09 8.62
C ARG A 224 11.59 -5.07 7.09
N HIS A 225 10.48 -5.23 6.39
CA HIS A 225 10.45 -5.22 4.92
C HIS A 225 10.72 -3.83 4.35
N ALA A 226 10.17 -2.76 4.94
CA ALA A 226 10.45 -1.39 4.56
C ALA A 226 11.93 -1.03 4.75
N LYS A 227 12.52 -1.39 5.90
CA LYS A 227 13.96 -1.22 6.16
C LYS A 227 14.84 -1.91 5.15
N HIS A 228 14.50 -3.15 4.78
CA HIS A 228 15.24 -3.85 3.74
C HIS A 228 15.09 -3.15 2.39
N ALA A 229 13.88 -2.70 2.05
CA ALA A 229 13.59 -2.05 0.78
C ALA A 229 14.38 -0.74 0.57
N ALA A 230 14.69 0.00 1.64
CA ALA A 230 15.52 1.21 1.54
C ALA A 230 16.95 0.94 1.02
N PHE A 231 17.44 -0.31 1.09
CA PHE A 231 18.75 -0.69 0.57
C PHE A 231 18.71 -1.35 -0.81
N MET A 232 17.52 -1.59 -1.37
CA MET A 232 17.37 -2.17 -2.70
C MET A 232 17.75 -1.18 -3.81
N GLU A 233 18.02 -1.71 -5.00
CA GLU A 233 18.23 -0.88 -6.19
C GLU A 233 16.93 -0.14 -6.54
N ARG A 234 17.04 1.19 -6.69
CA ARG A 234 15.89 2.06 -6.84
C ARG A 234 15.39 2.09 -8.27
N HIS A 235 14.07 2.01 -8.42
CA HIS A 235 13.42 2.30 -9.69
C HIS A 235 13.37 3.83 -9.92
N GLN A 236 13.54 4.25 -11.17
CA GLN A 236 13.47 5.67 -11.51
C GLN A 236 12.03 6.18 -11.61
N GLN A 237 11.09 5.32 -12.00
CA GLN A 237 9.72 5.67 -12.36
C GLN A 237 8.74 4.97 -11.43
N PHE A 238 7.62 5.64 -11.14
CA PHE A 238 6.47 5.02 -10.50
C PHE A 238 5.95 3.86 -11.33
N THR A 239 5.95 2.65 -10.76
CA THR A 239 5.48 1.43 -11.43
C THR A 239 4.66 0.57 -10.50
N ASP A 240 3.70 -0.16 -11.06
CA ASP A 240 3.01 -1.19 -10.29
C ASP A 240 3.97 -2.32 -9.91
N LEU A 241 3.76 -2.88 -8.73
CA LEU A 241 4.43 -4.12 -8.36
C LEU A 241 3.74 -5.24 -9.10
N ALA A 242 4.51 -6.05 -9.82
CA ALA A 242 3.99 -7.29 -10.35
C ALA A 242 3.50 -8.14 -9.17
N GLY A 243 2.18 -8.30 -9.04
CA GLY A 243 1.60 -9.38 -8.27
C GLY A 243 2.24 -10.66 -8.76
N THR A 244 2.76 -11.50 -7.85
CA THR A 244 3.13 -12.87 -8.22
C THR A 244 1.83 -13.64 -8.48
N SER A 245 1.21 -13.39 -9.63
CA SER A 245 0.30 -14.31 -10.30
C SER A 245 1.09 -14.88 -11.48
N ASN A 246 2.01 -15.80 -11.18
CA ASN A 246 2.37 -16.82 -12.15
C ASN A 246 1.24 -17.84 -12.18
N ASP A 247 0.06 -17.41 -12.65
CA ASP A 247 -0.96 -18.36 -13.11
C ASP A 247 -0.69 -18.57 -14.58
N SER A 248 0.29 -19.44 -14.81
CA SER A 248 0.53 -20.01 -16.13
C SER A 248 -0.66 -20.92 -16.42
N VAL A 249 -1.45 -20.53 -17.43
CA VAL A 249 -2.30 -21.34 -18.33
C VAL A 249 -2.86 -22.64 -17.77
#